data_AF-A0AAD8H5T9-F1
#
_entry.id   AF-A0AAD8H5T9-F1
#
_cell.length_a   1.000
_cell.length_b   1.000
_cell.length_c   1.000
_cell.angle_alpha   90.00
_cell.angle_beta   90.00
_cell.angle_gamma   90.00
#
_symmetry.space_group_name_H-M   'P 1'
#
loop_
_entity.id
_entity.type
_entity.pdbx_description
1 polymer ?
#
loop_
_entity_poly.entity_id
_entity_poly.type
_entity_poly.pdbx_seq_one_letter_code
_entity_poly.pdbx_strand_id
1 'polypeptide(L)'
;MSRYRGPRFKKIRRLGALPGLTNKRPRVGSDLSNQSCSDKKSQYRIRLEEKQKLCFHYGLTERQLLKYVRIAGKAKGSTGQVLLQLLEMRLDNILFRLVVEYYSRQT
;
A
#
# COMPACT_ATOMS: atom_id res chain seq x y z
N MET A 1 15.22 -1.39 -9.66
CA MET A 1 13.96 -1.04 -8.95
C MET A 1 14.28 0.03 -7.91
N SER A 2 13.71 1.23 -8.03
CA SER A 2 13.82 2.22 -6.96
C SER A 2 12.89 1.84 -5.81
N ARG A 3 13.40 1.94 -4.57
CA ARG A 3 12.65 1.64 -3.34
C ARG A 3 12.46 2.91 -2.54
N TYR A 4 11.34 3.04 -1.83
CA TYR A 4 11.12 4.15 -0.92
C TYR A 4 12.03 4.02 0.32
N ARG A 5 12.91 5.01 0.53
CA ARG A 5 13.85 5.06 1.67
C ARG A 5 13.48 6.09 2.74
N GLY A 6 12.33 6.76 2.58
CA GLY A 6 11.89 7.82 3.49
C GLY A 6 11.21 7.31 4.78
N PRO A 7 10.72 8.23 5.62
CA PRO A 7 10.10 7.90 6.90
C PRO A 7 8.76 7.16 6.73
N ARG A 8 8.73 5.87 7.13
CA ARG A 8 7.57 4.98 6.96
C ARG A 8 6.36 5.37 7.82
N PHE A 9 6.57 5.74 9.09
CA PHE A 9 5.48 6.13 9.99
C PHE A 9 4.73 7.38 9.53
N LYS A 10 5.41 8.32 8.84
CA LYS A 10 4.77 9.51 8.25
C LYS A 10 3.73 9.11 7.20
N LYS A 11 3.98 8.06 6.42
CA LYS A 11 3.04 7.54 5.42
C LYS A 11 1.88 6.79 6.06
N ILE A 12 2.15 5.99 7.10
CA ILE A 12 1.13 5.22 7.82
C ILE A 12 0.15 6.12 8.55
N ARG A 13 0.62 7.18 9.22
CA ARG A 13 -0.27 8.16 9.86
C ARG A 13 -1.23 8.82 8.87
N ARG A 14 -0.79 9.03 7.62
CA ARG A 14 -1.62 9.65 6.56
C ARG A 14 -2.55 8.65 5.86
N LEU A 15 -2.04 7.47 5.50
CA LEU A 15 -2.72 6.51 4.61
C LEU A 15 -3.42 5.38 5.37
N GLY A 16 -3.10 5.17 6.65
CA GLY A 16 -3.60 4.06 7.46
C GLY A 16 -2.64 2.87 7.50
N ALA A 17 -3.17 1.71 7.88
CA ALA A 17 -2.41 0.48 8.04
C ALA A 17 -1.86 -0.04 6.71
N LEU A 18 -0.54 -0.26 6.65
CA LEU A 18 0.18 -0.76 5.47
C LEU A 18 1.11 -1.90 5.91
N PRO A 19 0.62 -3.14 5.99
CA PRO A 19 1.40 -4.27 6.49
C PRO A 19 2.65 -4.55 5.63
N GLY A 20 2.55 -4.39 4.30
CA GLY A 20 3.70 -4.51 3.40
C GLY A 20 4.81 -3.47 3.60
N LEU A 21 4.58 -2.41 4.38
CA LEU A 21 5.58 -1.37 4.65
C LEU A 21 6.25 -1.53 6.03
N THR A 22 5.49 -1.90 7.06
CA THR A 22 5.99 -2.18 8.41
C THR A 22 4.97 -2.95 9.23
N ASN A 23 5.45 -3.83 10.10
CA ASN A 23 4.62 -4.55 11.09
C ASN A 23 4.46 -3.76 12.40
N LYS A 24 5.24 -2.69 12.59
CA LYS A 24 5.21 -1.85 13.80
C LYS A 24 3.99 -0.91 13.76
N ARG A 25 3.15 -0.98 14.79
CA ARG A 25 2.05 -0.03 14.96
C ARG A 25 2.59 1.33 15.41
N PRO A 26 2.17 2.46 14.81
CA PRO A 26 2.53 3.77 15.33
C PRO A 26 1.97 3.91 16.74
N ARG A 27 2.79 4.39 17.68
CA ARG A 27 2.27 4.82 18.99
C ARG A 27 1.27 5.95 18.73
N VAL A 28 0.12 5.91 19.42
CA VAL A 28 -0.87 6.99 19.42
C VAL A 28 -0.17 8.21 20.01
N GLY A 29 0.28 9.12 19.14
CA GLY A 29 0.90 10.38 19.53
C GLY A 29 -0.18 11.46 19.56
N SER A 30 -0.09 12.33 20.55
CA SER A 30 -0.93 13.49 20.85
C SER A 30 -1.20 14.42 19.65
N ASP A 31 -2.04 14.01 18.71
CA ASP A 31 -2.44 14.82 17.55
C ASP A 31 -3.66 15.71 17.83
N LEU A 32 -3.94 16.02 19.10
CA LEU A 32 -5.08 16.86 19.50
C LEU A 32 -4.97 18.30 18.95
N SER A 33 -3.75 18.82 18.70
CA SER A 33 -3.57 20.19 18.18
C SER A 33 -3.50 20.28 16.65
N ASN A 34 -3.22 19.18 15.95
CA ASN A 34 -3.07 19.14 14.48
C ASN A 34 -4.25 18.47 13.76
N GLN A 35 -5.26 18.01 14.51
CA GLN A 35 -6.57 17.63 13.99
C GLN A 35 -7.46 18.85 13.71
N SER A 36 -6.87 19.99 13.36
CA SER A 36 -7.60 21.15 12.88
C SER A 36 -8.31 20.76 11.57
N CYS A 37 -9.60 20.44 11.70
CA CYS A 37 -10.57 20.23 10.65
C CYS A 37 -10.06 19.37 9.47
N SER A 38 -10.23 18.05 9.53
CA SER A 38 -10.20 17.26 8.29
C SER A 38 -11.41 17.67 7.45
N ASP A 39 -11.23 18.68 6.60
CA ASP A 39 -12.19 19.03 5.57
C ASP A 39 -12.65 17.77 4.82
N LYS A 40 -13.93 17.76 4.42
CA LYS A 40 -14.52 16.67 3.65
C LYS A 40 -13.59 16.33 2.48
N LYS A 41 -13.04 15.12 2.47
CA LYS A 41 -12.10 14.69 1.43
C LYS A 41 -12.81 14.73 0.08
N SER A 42 -12.19 15.36 -0.91
CA SER A 42 -12.69 15.33 -2.28
C SER A 42 -12.61 13.91 -2.86
N GLN A 43 -13.49 13.61 -3.82
CA GLN A 43 -13.50 12.32 -4.53
C GLN A 43 -12.16 12.01 -5.22
N TYR A 44 -11.45 13.04 -5.66
CA TYR A 44 -10.09 12.90 -6.19
C TYR A 44 -9.10 12.47 -5.10
N ARG A 45 -9.14 13.11 -3.93
CA ARG A 45 -8.25 12.78 -2.80
C ARG A 45 -8.42 11.35 -2.34
N ILE A 46 -9.66 10.85 -2.27
CA ILE A 46 -9.95 9.46 -1.91
C ILE A 46 -9.29 8.50 -2.90
N ARG A 47 -9.50 8.70 -4.21
CA ARG A 47 -8.89 7.87 -5.27
C ARG A 47 -7.36 7.92 -5.24
N LEU A 48 -6.79 9.10 -4.97
CA LEU A 48 -5.35 9.27 -4.85
C LEU A 48 -4.78 8.53 -3.63
N GLU A 49 -5.48 8.59 -2.48
CA GLU A 49 -5.08 7.86 -1.27
C GLU A 49 -5.11 6.35 -1.50
N GLU A 50 -6.14 5.81 -2.17
CA GLU A 50 -6.20 4.39 -2.55
C GLU A 50 -5.05 3.98 -3.49
N LYS A 51 -4.75 4.80 -4.51
CA LYS A 51 -3.58 4.58 -5.39
C LYS A 51 -2.29 4.53 -4.57
N GLN A 52 -2.11 5.47 -3.64
CA GLN A 52 -0.91 5.55 -2.81
C GLN A 52 -0.79 4.35 -1.86
N LYS A 53 -1.90 3.88 -1.27
CA LYS A 53 -1.91 2.68 -0.44
C LYS A 53 -1.35 1.49 -1.21
N LEU A 54 -1.80 1.26 -2.45
CA LEU A 54 -1.28 0.18 -3.30
C LEU A 54 0.22 0.34 -3.58
N CYS A 55 0.67 1.54 -3.96
CA CYS A 55 2.10 1.79 -4.21
C CYS A 55 2.98 1.47 -2.99
N PHE A 56 2.59 1.93 -1.79
CA PHE A 56 3.38 1.70 -0.58
C PHE A 56 3.27 0.27 -0.05
N HIS A 57 2.10 -0.37 -0.20
CA HIS A 57 1.89 -1.74 0.23
C HIS A 57 2.77 -2.73 -0.55
N TYR A 58 2.80 -2.59 -1.87
CA TYR A 58 3.58 -3.49 -2.74
C TYR A 58 4.99 -2.96 -3.08
N GLY A 59 5.37 -1.80 -2.53
CA GLY A 59 6.68 -1.17 -2.79
C GLY A 59 6.90 -0.78 -4.25
N LEU A 60 5.85 -0.38 -4.97
CA LEU A 60 5.87 -0.08 -6.40
C LEU A 60 6.07 1.40 -6.68
N THR A 61 6.72 1.68 -7.82
CA THR A 61 6.70 3.03 -8.41
C THR A 61 5.41 3.27 -9.19
N GLU A 62 5.00 4.53 -9.33
CA GLU A 62 3.77 4.86 -10.08
C GLU A 62 3.87 4.43 -11.55
N ARG A 63 5.06 4.52 -12.17
CA ARG A 63 5.30 4.06 -13.54
C ARG A 63 5.08 2.56 -13.69
N GLN A 64 5.51 1.77 -12.70
CA GLN A 64 5.26 0.32 -12.70
C GLN A 64 3.79 0.01 -12.49
N LEU A 65 3.12 0.70 -11.56
CA LEU A 65 1.67 0.53 -11.35
C LEU A 65 0.89 0.81 -12.63
N LEU A 66 1.22 1.88 -13.36
CA LEU A 66 0.60 2.18 -14.65
C LEU A 66 0.80 1.05 -15.67
N LYS A 67 1.98 0.43 -15.71
CA LYS A 67 2.23 -0.74 -16.57
C LYS A 67 1.31 -1.90 -16.20
N TYR A 68 1.14 -2.20 -14.92
CA TYR A 68 0.24 -3.25 -14.44
C TYR A 68 -1.22 -2.96 -14.77
N VAL A 69 -1.68 -1.72 -14.60
CA VAL A 69 -3.05 -1.31 -14.95
C VAL A 69 -3.29 -1.50 -16.46
N ARG A 70 -2.33 -1.14 -17.31
CA ARG A 70 -2.45 -1.36 -18.77
C ARG A 70 -2.51 -2.85 -19.13
N ILE A 71 -1.77 -3.70 -18.41
CA ILE A 71 -1.81 -5.15 -18.61
C ILE A 71 -3.17 -5.70 -18.14
N ALA A 72 -3.62 -5.31 -16.95
CA ALA A 72 -4.90 -5.73 -16.39
C ALA A 72 -6.09 -5.29 -17.28
N GLY A 73 -6.03 -4.09 -17.88
CA GLY A 73 -7.06 -3.59 -18.78
C GLY A 73 -7.12 -4.31 -20.14
N LYS A 74 -6.08 -5.06 -20.52
CA LYS A 74 -6.08 -5.92 -21.71
C LYS A 74 -6.58 -7.34 -21.42
N ALA A 75 -6.63 -7.74 -20.15
CA ALA A 75 -7.08 -9.05 -19.75
C ALA A 75 -8.61 -9.15 -19.82
N LYS A 76 -9.12 -10.36 -20.08
CA LYS A 76 -10.55 -10.63 -20.01
C LYS A 76 -10.96 -10.75 -18.54
N GLY A 77 -11.96 -9.98 -18.10
CA GLY A 77 -12.50 -10.02 -16.75
C GLY A 77 -12.51 -8.67 -16.03
N SER A 78 -12.73 -8.69 -14.71
CA SER A 78 -12.71 -7.48 -13.88
C SER A 78 -11.30 -6.94 -13.72
N THR A 79 -11.05 -5.75 -14.29
CA THR A 79 -9.73 -5.09 -14.27
C THR A 79 -9.14 -4.97 -12.86
N GLY A 80 -9.99 -4.72 -11.85
CA GLY A 80 -9.55 -4.60 -10.46
C GLY A 80 -9.04 -5.91 -9.88
N GLN A 81 -9.75 -7.01 -10.14
CA GLN A 81 -9.35 -8.34 -9.67
C GLN A 81 -8.06 -8.81 -10.34
N VAL A 82 -7.97 -8.63 -11.66
CA VAL A 82 -6.76 -8.99 -12.42
C VAL A 82 -5.55 -8.16 -11.96
N LEU A 83 -5.74 -6.86 -11.71
CA LEU A 83 -4.68 -6.00 -11.18
C LEU A 83 -4.17 -6.54 -9.83
N LEU A 84 -5.07 -6.83 -8.90
CA LEU A 84 -4.69 -7.36 -7.59
C LEU A 84 -3.98 -8.71 -7.71
N GLN A 85 -4.48 -9.61 -8.55
CA GLN A 85 -3.84 -10.90 -8.82
C GLN A 85 -2.39 -10.72 -9.33
N LEU A 86 -2.17 -9.82 -10.30
CA LEU A 86 -0.83 -9.53 -10.83
C LEU A 86 0.12 -8.97 -9.75
N LEU A 87 -0.41 -8.19 -8.81
CA LEU A 87 0.38 -7.64 -7.70
C LEU A 87 0.68 -8.70 -6.64
N GLU A 88 -0.27 -9.58 -6.34
CA GLU A 88 -0.11 -10.64 -5.35
C GLU A 88 0.85 -11.74 -5.81
N MET A 89 0.86 -12.06 -7.11
CA MET A 89 1.75 -13.06 -7.72
C MET A 89 3.21 -12.61 -7.84
N ARG A 90 3.56 -11.39 -7.44
CA ARG A 90 4.97 -10.94 -7.44
C ARG A 90 5.79 -11.75 -6.45
N LEU A 91 6.97 -12.21 -6.87
CA LEU A 91 7.91 -12.96 -6.04
C LEU A 91 8.21 -12.25 -4.71
N ASP A 92 8.44 -10.92 -4.72
CA ASP A 92 8.68 -10.14 -3.50
C ASP A 92 7.53 -10.29 -2.47
N ASN A 93 6.28 -10.29 -2.97
CA ASN A 93 5.09 -10.37 -2.13
C ASN A 93 4.84 -11.80 -1.64
N ILE A 94 5.09 -12.81 -2.48
CA ILE A 94 5.02 -14.22 -2.10
C ILE A 94 6.03 -14.52 -0.99
N LEU A 95 7.29 -14.09 -1.15
CA LEU A 95 8.32 -14.24 -0.13
C LEU A 95 7.94 -13.53 1.17
N PHE A 96 7.45 -12.28 1.08
CA PHE A 96 6.99 -11.55 2.27
C PHE A 96 5.90 -12.31 3.03
N ARG A 97 4.88 -12.84 2.34
CA ARG A 97 3.82 -13.62 2.98
C ARG A 97 4.35 -14.89 3.64
N LEU A 98 5.16 -15.67 2.93
CA LEU A 98 5.75 -16.90 3.48
C LEU A 98 6.61 -16.63 4.71
N VAL A 99 7.43 -15.59 4.66
CA VAL A 99 8.33 -15.23 5.76
C VAL A 99 7.54 -14.76 6.98
N VAL A 100 6.52 -13.92 6.80
CA VAL A 100 5.67 -13.47 7.91
C VAL A 100 4.93 -14.64 8.56
N GLU A 101 4.37 -15.55 7.77
CA GLU A 101 3.70 -16.77 8.26
C GLU A 101 4.65 -17.74 8.97
N TYR A 102 5.90 -17.83 8.50
CA TYR A 102 6.91 -18.66 9.16
C TYR A 102 7.23 -18.12 10.57
N TYR A 103 7.42 -16.81 10.70
CA TYR A 103 7.73 -16.19 11.99
C TYR A 103 6.53 -16.17 12.95
N SER A 104 5.29 -16.02 12.45
CA SER A 104 4.10 -16.06 13.29
C SER A 104 3.82 -17.43 13.90
N ARG A 105 4.26 -18.52 13.25
CA ARG A 105 4.14 -19.89 13.79
C ARG A 105 5.17 -20.24 14.86
N GLN A 106 6.29 -19.51 14.94
CA GLN A 106 7.38 -19.82 15.89
C GLN A 106 7.24 -19.09 17.23
N THR A 107 6.35 -18.10 17.33
CA THR A 107 6.05 -17.33 18.54
C THR A 107 4.72 -17.76 19.13
#